data_AF-A0AAV8YMC0-F1
#
_entry.id   AF-A0AAV8YMC0-F1
#
_cell.length_a   1.000
_cell.length_b   1.000
_cell.length_c   1.000
_cell.angle_alpha   90.00
_cell.angle_beta   90.00
_cell.angle_gamma   90.00
#
_symmetry.space_group_name_H-M   'P 1'
#
loop_
_entity.id
_entity.type
_entity.pdbx_description
1 polymer ?
#
loop_
_entity_poly.entity_id
_entity_poly.type
_entity_poly.pdbx_seq_one_letter_code
_entity_poly.pdbx_strand_id
1 'polypeptide(L)'
;MPKKRKVCTLLVLIDNSFLRIHHNNIRSAIAQILKSIDEANSLFRSTDFDNDGYPDNIGFLIKYFIVLQSERSPMNVFSNITKTLIDGMTFFI
;
A
#
# COMPACT_ATOMS: atom_id res chain seq x y z
N MET A 1 -17.89 -3.11 -23.90
CA MET A 1 -16.95 -2.08 -23.37
C MET A 1 -16.02 -2.75 -22.37
N PRO A 2 -14.70 -2.52 -22.39
CA PRO A 2 -13.79 -3.16 -21.44
C PRO A 2 -14.05 -2.61 -20.04
N LYS A 3 -14.36 -3.49 -19.08
CA LYS A 3 -14.49 -3.11 -17.66
C LYS A 3 -13.14 -2.54 -17.19
N LYS A 4 -13.10 -1.25 -16.86
CA LYS A 4 -11.93 -0.63 -16.20
C LYS A 4 -11.62 -1.43 -14.93
N ARG A 5 -10.37 -1.83 -14.74
CA ARG A 5 -9.93 -2.48 -13.50
C ARG A 5 -10.07 -1.46 -12.36
N LYS A 6 -10.98 -1.71 -11.41
CA LYS A 6 -11.20 -0.87 -10.22
C LYS A 6 -10.17 -1.18 -9.13
N VAL A 7 -8.88 -1.18 -9.47
CA VAL A 7 -7.79 -1.50 -8.52
C VAL A 7 -6.96 -0.25 -8.25
N CYS A 8 -6.83 0.11 -6.98
CA CYS A 8 -5.97 1.21 -6.51
C CYS A 8 -4.60 0.66 -6.09
N THR A 9 -3.53 1.23 -6.65
CA THR A 9 -2.16 0.87 -6.26
C THR A 9 -1.68 1.73 -5.09
N LEU A 10 -1.18 1.09 -4.04
CA LEU A 10 -0.73 1.73 -2.80
C LEU A 10 0.80 1.81 -2.74
N LEU A 11 1.32 2.95 -2.29
CA LEU A 11 2.66 3.08 -1.75
C LEU A 11 2.53 3.16 -0.23
N VAL A 12 3.11 2.19 0.48
CA VAL A 12 3.00 2.10 1.93
C VAL A 12 4.28 2.65 2.56
N LEU A 13 4.12 3.62 3.45
CA LEU A 13 5.20 4.13 4.28
C LEU A 13 5.11 3.54 5.68
N ILE A 14 6.21 2.96 6.14
CA ILE A 14 6.41 2.47 7.49
C ILE A 14 7.41 3.40 8.17
N ASP A 15 6.97 4.13 9.19
CA ASP A 15 7.86 4.99 9.95
C ASP A 15 8.57 4.24 11.09
N ASN A 16 9.51 4.92 11.75
CA ASN A 16 10.29 4.32 12.83
C ASN A 16 9.44 4.03 14.07
N SER A 17 8.36 4.80 14.26
CA SER A 17 7.46 4.63 15.40
C SER A 17 6.67 3.32 15.28
N PHE A 18 6.18 2.99 14.09
CA PHE A 18 5.54 1.72 13.79
C PHE A 18 6.51 0.55 13.94
N LEU A 19 7.74 0.67 13.43
CA LEU A 19 8.76 -0.37 13.61
C LEU A 19 9.08 -0.65 15.08
N ARG A 20 9.13 0.37 15.93
CA ARG A 20 9.39 0.20 17.37
C ARG A 20 8.33 -0.65 18.06
N ILE A 21 7.06 -0.52 17.67
CA ILE A 21 5.96 -1.36 18.19
C ILE A 21 6.19 -2.83 17.81
N HIS A 22 6.80 -3.07 16.66
CA HIS A 22 7.18 -4.40 16.18
C HIS A 22 8.61 -4.82 16.61
N HIS A 23 9.16 -4.24 17.67
CA HIS A 23 10.52 -4.52 18.16
C HIS A 23 11.61 -4.40 17.08
N ASN A 24 11.47 -3.43 16.18
CA ASN A 24 12.31 -3.20 15.00
C ASN A 24 12.35 -4.39 14.02
N ASN A 25 11.38 -5.30 14.10
CA ASN A 25 11.24 -6.41 13.17
C ASN A 25 10.41 -5.99 11.95
N ILE A 26 11.11 -5.67 10.87
CA ILE A 26 10.51 -5.26 9.59
C ILE A 26 9.54 -6.33 9.05
N ARG A 27 9.86 -7.63 9.20
CA ARG A 27 8.98 -8.70 8.70
C ARG A 27 7.67 -8.75 9.48
N SER A 28 7.72 -8.57 10.79
CA SER A 28 6.51 -8.50 11.63
C SER A 28 5.65 -7.28 11.25
N ALA A 29 6.27 -6.12 11.06
CA ALA A 29 5.59 -4.90 10.63
C ALA A 29 4.92 -5.05 9.25
N ILE A 30 5.64 -5.59 8.27
CA ILE A 30 5.10 -5.85 6.92
C ILE A 30 3.98 -6.88 6.97
N ALA A 31 4.12 -7.96 7.74
CA ALA A 31 3.08 -8.99 7.86
C ALA A 31 1.77 -8.41 8.41
N GLN A 32 1.86 -7.53 9.42
CA GLN A 32 0.70 -6.84 9.97
C GLN A 32 0.00 -5.96 8.92
N ILE A 33 0.78 -5.20 8.14
CA ILE A 33 0.24 -4.35 7.07
C ILE A 33 -0.42 -5.18 5.96
N LEU A 34 0.24 -6.26 5.51
CA LEU A 34 -0.30 -7.14 4.49
C LEU A 34 -1.65 -7.71 4.93
N LYS A 35 -1.74 -8.17 6.18
CA LYS A 35 -3.00 -8.64 6.77
C LYS A 35 -4.07 -7.55 6.76
N SER A 36 -3.75 -6.35 7.24
CA SER A 36 -4.72 -5.23 7.27
C SER A 36 -5.19 -4.80 5.88
N ILE A 37 -4.31 -4.82 4.87
CA ILE A 37 -4.66 -4.48 3.49
C ILE A 37 -5.49 -5.60 2.86
N ASP A 38 -5.22 -6.87 3.17
CA ASP A 38 -6.03 -7.99 2.69
C ASP A 38 -7.46 -7.94 3.25
N GLU A 39 -7.60 -7.67 4.56
CA GLU A 39 -8.89 -7.47 5.22
C GLU A 39 -9.67 -6.31 4.56
N ALA A 40 -9.03 -5.15 4.37
CA ALA A 40 -9.65 -4.02 3.68
C ALA A 40 -10.01 -4.33 2.21
N ASN A 41 -9.12 -5.03 1.49
CA ASN A 41 -9.36 -5.43 0.11
C ASN A 41 -10.54 -6.41 -0.01
N SER A 42 -10.70 -7.34 0.93
CA SER A 42 -11.86 -8.23 0.96
C SER A 42 -13.17 -7.45 1.11
N LEU A 43 -13.21 -6.47 2.03
CA LEU A 43 -14.39 -5.62 2.24
C LEU A 43 -14.74 -4.86 0.95
N PHE A 44 -13.79 -4.09 0.41
CA PHE A 44 -14.01 -3.27 -0.78
C PHE A 44 -14.39 -4.09 -2.02
N ARG A 45 -13.92 -5.33 -2.13
CA ARG A 45 -14.31 -6.21 -3.24
C ARG A 45 -15.75 -6.68 -3.15
N SER A 46 -16.26 -6.84 -1.93
CA SER A 46 -17.61 -7.31 -1.65
C SER A 46 -18.64 -6.20 -1.50
N THR A 47 -18.21 -4.95 -1.32
CA THR A 47 -19.10 -3.80 -1.17
C THR A 47 -19.70 -3.38 -2.50
N ASP A 48 -21.00 -3.13 -2.46
CA ASP A 48 -21.79 -2.43 -3.48
C ASP A 48 -21.83 -0.94 -3.07
N PHE A 49 -21.13 -0.08 -3.80
CA PHE A 49 -21.04 1.35 -3.48
C PHE A 49 -22.06 2.20 -4.25
N ASP A 50 -22.63 1.68 -5.34
CA ASP A 50 -23.67 2.36 -6.12
C ASP A 50 -25.09 1.82 -5.86
N ASN A 51 -25.22 0.84 -4.96
CA ASN A 51 -26.45 0.19 -4.52
C ASN A 51 -27.23 -0.46 -5.68
N ASP A 52 -26.54 -1.02 -6.67
CA ASP A 52 -27.16 -1.72 -7.81
C ASP A 52 -27.52 -3.20 -7.50
N GLY A 53 -27.17 -3.67 -6.30
CA GLY A 53 -27.38 -5.04 -5.83
C GLY A 53 -26.21 -5.98 -6.11
N TYR A 54 -25.13 -5.51 -6.75
CA TYR A 54 -23.94 -6.29 -7.06
C TYR A 54 -22.66 -5.65 -6.49
N PRO A 55 -21.71 -6.45 -5.98
CA PRO A 55 -20.43 -5.93 -5.55
C PRO A 55 -19.67 -5.23 -6.69
N ASP A 56 -19.13 -4.06 -6.38
CA ASP A 56 -18.39 -3.25 -7.35
C ASP A 56 -17.01 -3.82 -7.71
N ASN A 57 -16.49 -4.72 -6.86
CA ASN A 57 -15.17 -5.31 -6.98
C ASN A 57 -14.04 -4.27 -7.04
N ILE A 58 -14.11 -3.26 -6.18
CA ILE A 58 -13.02 -2.31 -5.95
C ILE A 58 -11.95 -3.01 -5.10
N GLY A 59 -10.67 -2.85 -5.43
CA GLY A 59 -9.59 -3.53 -4.72
C GLY A 59 -8.32 -2.70 -4.57
N PHE A 60 -7.41 -3.21 -3.76
CA PHE A 60 -6.11 -2.60 -3.50
C PHE A 60 -4.97 -3.51 -3.94
N LEU A 61 -3.85 -2.91 -4.35
CA LEU A 61 -2.61 -3.60 -4.65
C LEU A 61 -1.44 -2.80 -4.10
N ILE A 62 -0.60 -3.39 -3.25
CA ILE A 62 0.62 -2.70 -2.81
C ILE A 62 1.64 -2.74 -3.95
N LYS A 63 2.10 -1.56 -4.36
CA LYS A 63 3.14 -1.40 -5.38
C LYS A 63 4.53 -1.24 -4.76
N TYR A 64 4.62 -0.51 -3.65
CA TYR A 64 5.90 -0.22 -2.98
C TYR A 64 5.74 -0.15 -1.47
N PHE A 65 6.81 -0.53 -0.76
CA PHE A 65 7.02 -0.24 0.66
C PHE A 65 8.20 0.72 0.80
N ILE A 66 8.07 1.70 1.69
CA ILE A 66 9.16 2.55 2.15
C ILE A 66 9.26 2.36 3.66
N VAL A 67 10.46 2.14 4.18
CA VAL A 67 10.69 1.88 5.61
C VAL A 67 11.70 2.88 6.15
N LEU A 68 11.27 3.71 7.09
CA LEU A 68 12.12 4.67 7.79
C LEU A 68 12.55 4.07 9.12
N GLN A 69 13.82 3.67 9.23
CA GLN A 69 14.30 2.96 10.42
C GLN A 69 14.72 3.89 11.58
N SER A 70 14.88 5.20 11.32
CA SER A 70 15.31 6.17 12.33
C SER A 70 14.62 7.52 12.17
N GLU A 71 14.57 8.30 13.25
CA GLU A 71 14.05 9.69 13.24
C GLU A 71 14.89 10.64 12.38
N ARG A 72 16.13 10.24 12.07
CA ARG A 72 17.03 10.98 11.17
C ARG A 72 16.81 10.64 9.70
N SER A 73 15.91 9.70 9.40
CA SER A 73 15.60 9.33 8.03
C SER A 73 14.95 10.55 7.35
N PRO A 74 15.55 11.11 6.29
CA PRO A 74 15.07 12.33 5.68
C PRO A 74 13.63 12.16 5.16
N MET A 75 12.65 12.78 5.82
CA MET A 75 11.26 12.82 5.34
C MET A 75 11.14 13.58 4.01
N ASN A 76 12.13 14.38 3.63
CA ASN A 76 12.17 15.11 2.36
C ASN A 76 12.48 14.24 1.13
N VAL A 77 12.73 12.94 1.29
CA VAL A 77 12.90 11.98 0.18
C VAL A 77 11.63 11.90 -0.70
N PHE A 78 10.44 12.18 -0.15
CA PHE A 78 9.18 12.12 -0.90
C PHE A 78 9.05 13.15 -2.03
N SER A 79 9.72 14.30 -1.94
CA SER A 79 9.62 15.37 -2.96
C SER A 79 10.26 15.01 -4.31
N ASN A 80 11.19 14.04 -4.31
CA ASN A 80 11.87 13.57 -5.51
C ASN A 80 11.23 12.29 -6.09
N ILE A 81 10.58 11.46 -5.26
CA ILE A 81 9.90 10.24 -5.72
C ILE A 81 8.60 10.57 -6.47
N THR A 82 7.92 11.66 -6.11
CA THR A 82 6.66 12.09 -6.75
C THR A 82 6.84 12.82 -8.09
N LYS A 83 8.07 13.24 -8.44
CA LYS A 83 8.37 13.91 -9.71
C LYS A 83 8.61 12.96 -10.88
N THR A 84 8.92 11.70 -10.60
CA THR A 84 9.03 10.65 -11.62
C THR A 84 7.75 9.85 -11.68
N LEU A 85 6.95 10.09 -12.74
CA LEU A 85 5.89 9.18 -13.16
C LEU A 85 6.51 7.78 -13.36
N ILE A 86 6.22 6.85 -12.45
CA ILE A 86 6.73 5.48 -12.54
C ILE A 86 5.84 4.69 -13.50
N ASP A 87 6.12 4.88 -14.79
CA ASP A 87 5.84 3.89 -15.83
C ASP A 87 7.07 2.97 -15.96
N GLY A 88 6.84 1.65 -15.98
CA GLY A 88 7.88 0.64 -16.20
C GLY A 88 8.60 0.11 -14.95
N MET A 89 8.29 -1.14 -14.58
CA MET A 89 8.95 -1.96 -13.56
C MET A 89 10.49 -2.02 -13.67
N THR A 90 11.21 -2.08 -12.54
CA THR A 90 12.03 -3.26 -12.16
C THR A 90 12.50 -3.19 -10.70
N PHE A 91 12.38 -4.31 -9.99
CA PHE A 91 13.03 -4.58 -8.70
C PHE A 91 14.28 -5.44 -8.96
N PHE A 92 15.37 -5.18 -8.25
CA PHE A 92 16.46 -6.15 -8.09
C PHE A 92 16.96 -6.19 -6.64
N ILE A 93 16.74 -7.39 -6.07
CA ILE A 93 17.30 -8.09 -4.89
C ILE A 93 17.30 -7.36 -3.54
#